data_AF-A0A1A3A432-F1
#
_entry.id   AF-A0A1A3A432-F1
#
_cell.length_a   1.000
_cell.length_b   1.000
_cell.length_c   1.000
_cell.angle_alpha   90.00
_cell.angle_beta   90.00
_cell.angle_gamma   90.00
#
_symmetry.space_group_name_H-M   'P 1'
#
loop_
_entity.id
_entity.type
_entity.pdbx_description
1 polymer ?
#
loop_
_entity_poly.entity_id
_entity_poly.type
_entity_poly.pdbx_seq_one_letter_code
_entity_poly.pdbx_strand_id
1 'polypeptide(L)'
;MCTYLTEHVRIDGSGKGKSGWFGASRATVYVDHPVHAPYGHTVNIDVINPELGPAARVALELTEESALALADAIHKAIANAPAGLASKDQP
;
A
#
# COMPACT_ATOMS: atom_id res chain seq x y z
N MET A 1 19.42 -6.16 6.09
CA MET A 1 19.31 -7.51 5.50
C MET A 1 18.01 -7.52 4.73
N CYS A 2 18.05 -7.57 3.41
CA CYS A 2 16.85 -7.69 2.59
C CYS A 2 16.26 -9.08 2.78
N THR A 3 14.95 -9.19 2.93
CA THR A 3 14.29 -10.49 3.11
C THR A 3 14.09 -11.23 1.79
N TYR A 4 14.24 -10.54 0.65
CA TYR A 4 13.91 -11.02 -0.71
C TYR A 4 12.49 -11.56 -0.85
N LEU A 5 11.62 -11.26 0.12
CA LEU A 5 10.23 -11.63 0.14
C LEU A 5 9.40 -10.42 -0.26
N THR A 6 8.66 -10.59 -1.34
CA THR A 6 7.68 -9.61 -1.80
C THR A 6 6.30 -10.21 -1.69
N GLU A 7 5.48 -9.64 -0.81
CA GLU A 7 4.08 -9.99 -0.68
C GLU A 7 3.28 -9.23 -1.73
N HIS A 8 2.39 -9.94 -2.43
CA HIS A 8 1.53 -9.38 -3.46
C HIS A 8 0.06 -9.57 -3.09
N VAL A 9 -0.71 -8.48 -3.14
CA VAL A 9 -2.15 -8.49 -2.88
C VAL A 9 -2.89 -7.89 -4.07
N ARG A 10 -3.88 -8.60 -4.61
CA ARG A 10 -4.84 -7.99 -5.55
C ARG A 10 -5.77 -7.08 -4.77
N ILE A 11 -5.95 -5.86 -5.24
CA ILE A 11 -6.84 -4.88 -4.61
C ILE A 11 -7.84 -4.36 -5.65
N ASP A 12 -8.97 -3.85 -5.17
CA ASP A 12 -9.95 -3.12 -5.97
C ASP A 12 -10.07 -1.73 -5.37
N GLY A 13 -9.51 -0.72 -6.05
CA GLY A 13 -9.43 0.62 -5.50
C GLY A 13 -8.86 1.65 -6.45
N SER A 14 -8.48 2.80 -5.91
CA SER A 14 -7.89 3.91 -6.66
C SER A 14 -6.70 4.51 -5.90
N GLY A 15 -5.65 4.86 -6.64
CA GLY A 15 -4.47 5.57 -6.14
C GLY A 15 -4.41 6.98 -6.72
N LYS A 16 -3.77 7.90 -6.00
CA LYS A 16 -3.56 9.28 -6.47
C LYS A 16 -2.07 9.49 -6.79
N GLY A 17 -1.74 9.49 -8.08
CA GLY A 17 -0.40 9.78 -8.59
C GLY A 17 -0.23 11.23 -9.04
N LYS A 18 0.94 11.55 -9.61
CA LYS A 18 1.28 12.90 -10.10
C LYS A 18 0.29 13.44 -11.14
N SER A 19 -0.25 12.57 -11.99
CA SER A 19 -1.20 12.93 -13.05
C SER A 19 -2.67 12.85 -12.62
N GLY A 20 -2.95 12.62 -11.33
CA GLY A 20 -4.30 12.48 -10.80
C GLY A 20 -4.61 11.07 -10.30
N TRP A 21 -5.90 10.78 -10.18
CA TRP A 21 -6.39 9.48 -9.74
C TRP A 21 -6.28 8.44 -10.86
N PHE A 22 -5.94 7.21 -10.49
CA PHE A 22 -5.91 6.05 -11.36
C PHE A 22 -6.51 4.85 -10.62
N GLY A 23 -7.18 3.95 -11.34
CA GLY A 23 -7.64 2.68 -10.76
C GLY A 23 -6.43 1.84 -10.38
N ALA A 24 -6.38 1.31 -9.16
CA ALA A 24 -5.28 0.49 -8.66
C ALA A 24 -5.75 -0.96 -8.51
N SER A 25 -4.92 -1.91 -8.95
CA SER A 25 -5.28 -3.33 -9.05
C SER A 25 -4.36 -4.26 -8.25
N ARG A 26 -3.21 -3.76 -7.80
CA ARG A 26 -2.25 -4.53 -7.00
C ARG A 26 -1.58 -3.67 -5.93
N ALA A 27 -1.41 -4.23 -4.74
CA ALA A 27 -0.50 -3.75 -3.72
C ALA A 27 0.69 -4.71 -3.58
N THR A 28 1.89 -4.18 -3.34
CA THR A 28 3.07 -4.99 -3.01
C THR A 28 3.72 -4.50 -1.72
N VAL A 29 4.17 -5.41 -0.87
CA VAL A 29 4.81 -5.10 0.42
C VAL A 29 6.11 -5.89 0.55
N TYR A 30 7.22 -5.22 0.86
CA TYR A 30 8.54 -5.86 0.96
C TYR A 30 9.50 -5.05 1.86
N VAL A 31 10.55 -5.70 2.36
CA VAL A 31 11.62 -5.04 3.14
C VAL A 31 12.91 -5.00 2.33
N ASP A 32 13.33 -3.80 1.94
CA ASP A 32 14.54 -3.56 1.13
C ASP A 32 15.02 -2.11 1.31
N HIS A 33 16.06 -1.73 0.58
CA HIS A 33 16.60 -0.38 0.55
C HIS A 33 15.57 0.61 -0.02
N PRO A 34 15.34 1.76 0.64
CA PRO A 34 14.52 2.83 0.09
C PRO A 34 15.21 3.52 -1.08
N VAL A 35 14.42 4.19 -1.91
CA VAL A 35 14.89 5.13 -2.93
C VAL A 35 15.06 6.53 -2.34
N HIS A 36 14.16 6.95 -1.44
CA HIS A 36 14.12 8.33 -0.95
C HIS A 36 14.28 8.49 0.57
N ALA A 37 13.73 7.58 1.37
CA ALA A 37 13.80 7.65 2.82
C ALA A 37 15.26 7.57 3.32
N PRO A 38 15.65 8.31 4.37
CA PRO A 38 17.03 8.40 4.85
C PRO A 38 17.42 7.22 5.77
N TYR A 39 16.99 6.01 5.42
CA TYR A 39 17.25 4.79 6.21
C TYR A 39 17.97 3.74 5.37
N GLY A 40 18.69 2.84 6.03
CA GLY A 40 19.37 1.75 5.32
C GLY A 40 18.38 0.76 4.68
N HIS A 41 17.26 0.47 5.36
CA HIS A 41 16.19 -0.40 4.88
C HIS A 41 14.84 0.17 5.35
N THR A 42 13.79 -0.12 4.61
CA THR A 42 12.41 0.29 4.89
C THR A 42 11.44 -0.85 4.58
N VAL A 43 10.25 -0.78 5.17
CA VAL A 43 9.07 -1.47 4.65
C VAL A 43 8.53 -0.63 3.49
N ASN A 44 8.59 -1.16 2.29
CA ASN A 44 8.13 -0.52 1.08
C ASN A 44 6.74 -1.04 0.72
N ILE A 45 5.80 -0.12 0.47
CA ILE A 45 4.43 -0.43 0.06
C ILE A 45 4.14 0.28 -1.25
N ASP A 46 3.73 -0.47 -2.26
CA ASP A 46 3.37 0.10 -3.56
C ASP A 46 1.96 -0.29 -3.97
N VAL A 47 1.10 0.72 -4.14
CA VAL A 47 -0.23 0.59 -4.72
C VAL A 47 -0.14 0.97 -6.20
N ILE A 48 -0.35 0.01 -7.09
CA ILE A 48 -0.04 0.13 -8.52
C ILE A 48 -1.16 -0.36 -9.44
N ASN A 49 -1.09 0.09 -10.69
CA ASN A 49 -1.78 -0.53 -11.82
C ASN A 49 -0.78 -0.88 -12.94
N PRO A 50 -0.38 -2.15 -13.07
CA PRO A 50 0.59 -2.57 -14.08
C PRO A 50 0.15 -2.30 -15.53
N GLU A 51 -1.15 -2.29 -15.81
CA GLU A 51 -1.70 -2.08 -17.15
C GLU A 51 -1.58 -0.62 -17.61
N LEU A 52 -1.47 0.32 -16.68
CA LEU A 52 -1.31 1.75 -16.96
C LEU A 52 0.17 2.19 -16.99
N GLY A 53 1.10 1.23 -16.88
CA GLY A 53 2.53 1.47 -16.88
C GLY A 53 3.10 1.89 -15.51
N PRO A 54 4.43 2.06 -15.42
CA PRO A 54 5.14 2.20 -14.15
C PRO A 54 4.82 3.48 -13.36
N ALA A 55 4.27 4.50 -14.02
CA ALA A 55 3.90 5.77 -13.39
C ALA A 55 2.58 5.70 -12.60
N ALA A 56 1.75 4.69 -12.83
CA ALA A 56 0.52 4.45 -12.08
C ALA A 56 0.84 3.76 -10.74
N ARG A 57 1.49 4.51 -9.84
CA ARG A 57 2.01 4.03 -8.56
C ARG A 57 1.86 5.06 -7.45
N VAL A 58 1.46 4.61 -6.27
CA VAL A 58 1.63 5.31 -4.99
C VAL A 58 2.59 4.48 -4.15
N ALA A 59 3.77 5.04 -3.88
CA ALA A 59 4.83 4.37 -3.13
C ALA A 59 4.96 4.96 -1.72
N LEU A 60 5.15 4.09 -0.73
CA LEU A 60 5.47 4.46 0.65
C LEU A 60 6.76 3.73 1.07
N GLU A 61 7.65 4.45 1.74
CA GLU A 61 8.89 3.91 2.32
C GLU A 61 8.85 4.21 3.82
N LEU A 62 8.60 3.19 4.64
CA LEU A 62 8.27 3.34 6.05
C LEU A 62 9.31 2.66 6.94
N THR A 63 9.46 3.16 8.16
CA THR A 63 10.11 2.37 9.22
C THR A 63 9.24 1.18 9.61
N GLU A 64 9.82 0.17 10.25
CA GLU A 64 9.08 -1.00 10.74
C GLU A 64 7.93 -0.58 11.66
N GLU A 65 8.19 0.31 12.62
CA GLU A 65 7.21 0.78 13.59
C GLU A 65 6.06 1.52 12.90
N SER A 66 6.37 2.34 11.89
CA SER A 66 5.36 3.08 11.13
C SER A 66 4.50 2.17 10.28
N ALA A 67 5.09 1.14 9.66
CA ALA A 67 4.36 0.17 8.86
C ALA A 67 3.42 -0.69 9.71
N LEU A 68 3.88 -1.16 10.88
CA LEU A 68 3.04 -1.88 11.84
C LEU A 68 1.93 -1.00 12.39
N ALA A 69 2.24 0.26 12.75
CA ALA A 69 1.23 1.21 13.20
C ALA A 69 0.18 1.52 12.11
N LEU A 70 0.59 1.57 10.84
CA LEU A 70 -0.33 1.72 9.70
C LEU A 70 -1.27 0.52 9.57
N ALA A 71 -0.74 -0.71 9.67
CA ALA A 71 -1.56 -1.93 9.63
C ALA A 71 -2.59 -1.95 10.79
N ASP A 72 -2.16 -1.61 12.01
CA ASP A 72 -3.06 -1.49 13.16
C ASP A 72 -4.12 -0.40 12.97
N ALA A 73 -3.74 0.74 12.38
CA ALA A 73 -4.69 1.81 12.09
C ALA A 73 -5.74 1.39 11.07
N ILE A 74 -5.38 0.61 10.04
CA ILE A 74 -6.32 0.03 9.07
C ILE A 74 -7.33 -0.88 9.80
N HIS A 75 -6.84 -1.80 10.65
CA HIS A 75 -7.73 -2.68 11.43
C HIS A 75 -8.68 -1.90 12.33
N LYS A 76 -8.16 -0.89 13.04
CA LYS A 76 -8.96 -0.03 13.92
C LYS A 76 -10.03 0.75 13.14
N ALA A 77 -9.68 1.33 12.00
CA ALA A 77 -10.62 2.10 11.18
C ALA A 77 -11.78 1.22 10.70
N ILE A 78 -11.50 0.01 10.20
CA ILE A 78 -12.51 -0.94 9.75
C ILE A 78 -13.40 -1.39 10.92
N ALA A 79 -12.81 -1.69 12.09
CA ALA A 79 -13.56 -2.15 13.26
C ALA A 79 -14.49 -1.09 13.88
N ASN A 80 -14.22 0.19 13.64
CA ASN A 80 -15.06 1.30 14.11
C ASN A 80 -16.17 1.70 13.12
N ALA A 81 -16.18 1.14 11.91
CA ALA A 81 -17.25 1.36 10.93
C ALA A 81 -18.37 0.32 11.12
N PRO A 82 -19.64 0.65 10.82
CA PRO A 82 -20.69 -0.35 10.65
C PRO A 82 -20.26 -1.45 9.67
N ALA A 83 -20.58 -2.70 10.01
CA ALA A 83 -20.26 -3.84 9.16
C ALA A 83 -20.82 -3.65 7.74
N GLY A 84 -19.98 -3.90 6.73
CA GLY A 84 -20.36 -3.78 5.32
C GLY A 84 -20.26 -2.37 4.73
N LEU A 85 -20.10 -1.31 5.54
CA LEU A 85 -20.07 0.08 5.04
C LEU A 85 -18.98 0.34 4.00
N ALA A 86 -17.83 -0.34 4.12
CA ALA A 86 -16.70 -0.24 3.19
C ALA A 86 -16.46 -1.56 2.43
N SER A 87 -17.50 -2.38 2.26
CA SER A 87 -17.40 -3.63 1.50
C SER A 87 -17.70 -3.43 0.02
N LYS A 88 -17.24 -4.36 -0.83
CA LYS A 88 -17.52 -4.34 -2.27
C LYS A 88 -19.03 -4.31 -2.56
N ASP A 89 -19.80 -5.01 -1.75
CA ASP A 89 -21.25 -5.16 -1.87
C ASP A 89 -21.97 -4.30 -0.80
N GLN A 90 -21.43 -3.12 -0.51
CA GLN A 90 -22.03 -2.14 0.39
C GLN A 90 -23.52 -1.86 0.03
N PRO A 91 -24.39 -1.59 1.01
CA PRO A 91 -25.82 -1.35 0.78
C PRO A 91 -26.11 -0.12 -0.08
#